data_AF-A0AAU2UAM4-F1
#
_entry.id   AF-A0AAU2UAM4-F1
#
_cell.length_a   1.000
_cell.length_b   1.000
_cell.length_c   1.000
_cell.angle_alpha   90.00
_cell.angle_beta   90.00
_cell.angle_gamma   90.00
#
_symmetry.space_group_name_H-M   'P 1'
#
loop_
_entity.id
_entity.type
_entity.pdbx_description
1 polymer ?
#
loop_
_entity_poly.entity_id
_entity_poly.type
_entity_poly.pdbx_seq_one_letter_code
_entity_poly.pdbx_strand_id
1 'polypeptide(L)'
;MTQPTSPAVWIDGDLLMEAIAAAVWEQCHTEPSSTVVDDPRNIAAVAAAAARQILGTTEQQPAEPEAHPAEHTWAAELHDPLADEWVPGTRYVLRERAVNHLKHATSIGPTWKDGTPTQRRLVRATTTYTVEPTP
;
A
#
# COMPACT_ATOMS: atom_id res chain seq x y z
N MET A 1 22.90 -0.17 -26.92
CA MET A 1 21.48 -0.48 -26.61
C MET A 1 20.77 0.87 -26.53
N THR A 2 20.02 1.24 -27.56
CA THR A 2 19.22 2.48 -27.57
C THR A 2 17.82 2.13 -27.09
N GLN A 3 17.48 2.49 -25.85
CA GLN A 3 16.09 2.40 -25.38
C GLN A 3 15.23 3.39 -26.20
N PRO A 4 14.04 2.99 -26.66
CA PRO A 4 13.07 3.95 -27.15
C PRO A 4 12.54 4.73 -25.95
N THR A 5 13.02 5.95 -25.74
CA THR A 5 12.35 6.92 -24.87
C THR A 5 11.05 7.28 -25.58
N SER A 6 9.92 6.69 -25.17
CA SER A 6 8.62 7.26 -25.54
C SER A 6 8.67 8.77 -25.25
N PRO A 7 8.23 9.64 -26.18
CA PRO A 7 8.26 11.06 -25.93
C PRO A 7 7.45 11.33 -24.66
N ALA A 8 8.07 12.00 -23.68
CA ALA A 8 7.37 12.38 -22.48
C ALA A 8 6.24 13.34 -22.88
N VAL A 9 5.00 12.96 -22.57
CA VAL A 9 3.81 13.74 -22.89
C VAL A 9 3.42 14.55 -21.67
N TRP A 10 3.05 15.82 -21.87
CA TRP A 10 2.52 16.68 -20.83
C TRP A 10 1.21 16.11 -20.25
N ILE A 11 1.06 16.18 -18.93
CA ILE A 11 -0.16 15.75 -18.21
C ILE A 11 -0.68 16.95 -17.43
N ASP A 12 -1.86 17.44 -17.79
CA ASP A 12 -2.50 18.54 -17.06
C ASP A 12 -2.81 18.13 -15.61
N GLY A 13 -2.46 19.00 -14.65
CA GLY A 13 -2.66 18.76 -13.22
C GLY A 13 -1.54 17.95 -12.53
N ASP A 14 -0.49 17.57 -13.25
CA ASP A 14 0.69 16.96 -12.66
C ASP A 14 1.56 17.99 -11.93
N LEU A 15 1.56 17.93 -10.60
CA LEU A 15 2.24 18.95 -9.77
C LEU A 15 3.73 19.12 -10.10
N LEU A 16 4.42 18.05 -10.50
CA LEU A 16 5.84 18.12 -10.83
C LEU A 16 6.05 18.79 -12.21
N MET A 17 5.25 18.42 -13.21
CA MET A 17 5.35 19.05 -14.54
C MET A 17 4.94 20.53 -14.48
N GLU A 18 3.87 20.87 -13.76
CA GLU A 18 3.41 22.25 -13.56
C GLU A 18 4.46 23.12 -12.86
N ALA A 19 5.09 22.62 -11.80
CA ALA A 19 6.15 23.34 -11.10
C ALA A 19 7.38 23.59 -11.98
N ILE A 20 7.80 22.59 -12.78
CA ILE A 20 8.92 22.75 -13.70
C ILE A 20 8.57 23.73 -14.83
N ALA A 21 7.37 23.64 -15.40
CA ALA A 21 6.93 24.54 -16.47
C ALA A 21 6.87 26.00 -15.98
N ALA A 22 6.36 26.24 -14.78
CA ALA A 22 6.34 27.57 -14.17
C ALA A 22 7.75 28.12 -13.94
N ALA A 23 8.66 27.31 -13.39
CA ALA A 23 10.05 27.72 -13.15
C ALA A 23 10.80 28.03 -14.46
N VAL A 24 10.62 27.21 -15.50
CA VAL A 24 11.18 27.45 -16.84
C VAL A 24 10.61 28.74 -17.43
N TRP A 25 9.31 28.95 -17.31
CA TRP A 25 8.66 30.17 -17.78
C TRP A 25 9.20 31.42 -17.07
N GLU A 26 9.28 31.42 -15.74
CA GLU A 26 9.82 32.54 -14.96
C GLU A 26 11.28 32.85 -15.33
N GLN A 27 12.12 31.82 -15.45
CA GLN A 27 13.52 31.99 -15.81
C GLN A 27 13.69 32.57 -17.22
N CYS A 28 12.89 32.14 -18.18
CA CYS A 28 13.04 32.59 -19.55
C CYS A 28 12.25 33.86 -19.90
N HIS A 29 11.24 34.22 -19.10
CA HIS A 29 10.49 35.47 -19.24
C HIS A 29 11.26 36.68 -18.70
N THR A 30 12.19 36.45 -17.77
CA THR A 30 12.99 37.52 -17.13
C THR A 30 14.24 37.91 -17.94
N GLU A 31 14.61 37.13 -18.97
CA GLU A 31 15.74 37.42 -19.85
C GLU A 31 15.31 38.35 -21.02
N PRO A 32 16.02 39.47 -21.26
CA PRO A 32 15.65 40.47 -22.28
C PRO A 32 15.76 39.95 -23.72
N SER A 33 16.41 38.81 -23.95
CA SER A 33 16.47 38.10 -25.22
C SER A 33 15.65 36.81 -25.15
N SER A 34 14.36 36.92 -24.82
CA SER A 34 13.41 35.80 -24.71
C SER A 34 13.61 34.78 -25.84
N THR A 35 14.34 33.71 -25.52
CA THR A 35 14.70 32.62 -26.46
C THR A 35 13.79 31.42 -26.23
N VAL A 36 12.60 31.63 -25.65
CA VAL A 36 11.61 30.57 -25.46
C VAL A 36 10.97 30.27 -26.81
N VAL A 37 11.69 29.50 -27.62
CA VAL A 37 11.18 28.96 -28.88
C VAL A 37 10.30 27.73 -28.59
N ASP A 38 10.55 27.03 -27.49
CA ASP A 38 9.82 25.85 -27.06
C ASP A 38 8.77 26.15 -25.99
N ASP A 39 7.62 25.48 -26.07
CA ASP A 39 6.61 25.50 -25.01
C ASP A 39 7.23 24.95 -23.71
N PRO A 40 7.19 25.67 -22.57
CA PRO A 40 7.75 25.20 -21.29
C PRO A 40 7.20 23.83 -20.86
N ARG A 41 6.00 23.46 -21.33
CA ARG A 41 5.40 22.13 -21.10
C ARG A 41 6.21 21.00 -21.71
N ASN A 42 6.86 21.22 -22.86
CA ASN A 42 7.71 20.21 -23.50
C ASN A 42 8.96 19.92 -22.65
N ILE A 43 9.60 20.97 -22.14
CA ILE A 43 10.78 20.84 -21.26
C ILE A 43 10.36 20.17 -19.95
N ALA A 44 9.24 20.61 -19.38
CA ALA A 44 8.71 20.05 -18.14
C ALA A 44 8.37 18.56 -18.25
N ALA A 45 7.75 18.13 -19.35
CA ALA A 45 7.42 16.73 -19.57
C ALA A 45 8.68 15.85 -19.56
N VAL A 46 9.73 16.25 -20.29
CA VAL A 46 11.01 15.51 -20.35
C VAL A 46 11.73 15.52 -19.01
N ALA A 47 11.79 16.67 -18.35
CA ALA A 47 12.45 16.81 -17.05
C ALA A 47 11.75 15.97 -15.97
N ALA A 48 10.41 15.98 -15.93
CA ALA A 48 9.63 15.15 -15.01
C ALA A 48 9.82 13.66 -15.29
N ALA A 49 9.82 13.24 -16.56
CA ALA A 49 10.06 11.84 -16.93
C ALA A 49 11.47 11.37 -16.51
N ALA A 50 12.49 12.21 -16.69
CA ALA A 50 13.85 11.90 -16.25
C ALA A 50 13.95 11.84 -14.71
N ALA A 51 13.36 12.79 -14.01
CA ALA A 51 13.34 12.82 -12.54
C ALA A 51 12.67 11.57 -11.96
N ARG A 52 11.55 11.14 -12.54
CA ARG A 52 10.84 9.91 -12.16
C ARG A 52 11.68 8.66 -12.33
N GLN A 53 12.42 8.56 -13.43
CA GLN A 53 13.34 7.43 -13.66
C GLN A 53 14.49 7.40 -12.65
N ILE A 54 15.05 8.56 -12.29
CA ILE A 54 16.13 8.67 -11.30
C ILE A 54 15.64 8.30 -9.90
N LEU A 55 14.41 8.71 -9.56
CA LEU A 55 13.83 8.51 -8.24
C LEU A 55 13.10 7.17 -8.09
N GLY A 56 12.94 6.41 -9.18
CA GLY A 56 12.11 5.20 -9.21
C GLY A 56 10.62 5.47 -9.00
N THR A 57 10.20 6.74 -9.09
CA THR A 57 8.84 7.19 -8.78
C THR A 57 7.97 7.05 -10.02
N THR A 58 7.14 6.01 -10.05
CA THR A 58 6.07 5.87 -11.05
C THR A 58 4.91 6.78 -10.64
N GLU A 59 4.34 7.48 -11.62
CA GLU A 59 3.08 8.25 -11.67
C GLU A 59 2.31 8.51 -10.36
N GLN A 60 1.97 9.79 -10.13
CA GLN A 60 0.81 10.15 -9.32
C GLN A 60 -0.45 9.67 -10.05
N GLN A 61 -0.87 8.46 -9.69
CA GLN A 61 -2.17 7.88 -10.01
C GLN A 61 -3.27 8.80 -9.45
N PRO A 62 -4.42 8.98 -10.14
CA PRO A 62 -5.57 9.66 -9.56
C PRO A 62 -5.92 9.00 -8.23
N ALA A 63 -6.50 9.76 -7.30
CA ALA A 63 -7.05 9.21 -6.06
C ALA A 63 -8.16 8.19 -6.39
N GLU A 64 -7.75 6.96 -6.67
CA GLU A 64 -8.58 5.78 -6.56
C GLU A 64 -9.14 5.75 -5.14
N PRO A 65 -10.38 5.29 -4.92
CA PRO A 65 -10.82 4.98 -3.57
C PRO A 65 -9.75 4.07 -3.01
N GLU A 66 -9.08 4.52 -1.94
CA GLU A 66 -7.94 3.83 -1.34
C GLU A 66 -8.35 2.38 -1.10
N ALA A 67 -8.02 1.51 -2.05
CA ALA A 67 -8.45 0.13 -2.06
C ALA A 67 -7.44 -0.58 -1.17
N HIS A 68 -7.58 -0.35 0.13
CA HIS A 68 -6.76 -1.02 1.12
C HIS A 68 -6.95 -2.53 0.89
N PRO A 69 -5.88 -3.27 0.58
CA PRO A 69 -5.99 -4.70 0.36
C PRO A 69 -6.56 -5.34 1.63
N ALA A 70 -7.50 -6.27 1.46
CA ALA A 70 -8.10 -6.95 2.60
C ALA A 70 -7.00 -7.63 3.44
N GLU A 71 -6.86 -7.22 4.69
CA GLU A 71 -5.86 -7.80 5.57
C GLU A 71 -6.37 -9.14 6.10
N HIS A 72 -5.52 -10.15 6.08
CA HIS A 72 -5.84 -11.47 6.62
C HIS A 72 -4.95 -11.78 7.80
N THR A 73 -5.57 -12.13 8.93
CA THR A 73 -4.86 -12.63 10.11
C THR A 73 -5.41 -13.98 10.53
N TRP A 74 -4.55 -14.80 11.13
CA TRP A 74 -4.85 -16.16 11.57
C TRP A 74 -4.62 -16.28 13.07
N ALA A 75 -5.53 -16.94 13.78
CA ALA A 75 -5.39 -17.20 15.21
C ALA A 75 -5.76 -18.65 15.55
N ALA A 76 -5.05 -19.21 16.52
CA ALA A 76 -5.48 -20.43 17.20
C ALA A 76 -6.32 -20.01 18.41
N GLU A 77 -7.62 -20.29 18.35
CA GLU A 77 -8.56 -19.95 19.43
C GLU A 77 -8.70 -21.11 20.40
N LEU A 78 -8.93 -20.79 21.68
CA LEU A 78 -9.20 -21.73 22.75
C LEU A 78 -10.67 -21.63 23.14
N HIS A 79 -11.36 -22.76 23.21
CA HIS A 79 -12.74 -22.78 23.69
C HIS A 79 -12.79 -22.68 25.21
N ASP A 80 -13.52 -21.70 25.74
CA ASP A 80 -13.89 -21.62 27.16
C ASP A 80 -15.30 -22.19 27.35
N PRO A 81 -15.45 -23.39 27.95
CA PRO A 81 -16.75 -24.02 28.15
C PRO A 81 -17.59 -23.34 29.25
N LEU A 82 -17.01 -22.49 30.11
CA LEU A 82 -17.76 -21.78 31.15
C LEU A 82 -18.51 -20.58 30.58
N ALA A 83 -17.90 -19.90 29.61
CA ALA A 83 -18.48 -18.76 28.91
C ALA A 83 -19.11 -19.15 27.55
N ASP A 84 -18.97 -20.42 27.13
CA ASP A 84 -19.38 -20.93 25.80
C ASP A 84 -18.85 -20.05 24.66
N GLU A 85 -17.59 -19.62 24.79
CA GLU A 85 -16.97 -18.68 23.88
C GLU A 85 -15.61 -19.18 23.37
N TRP A 86 -15.21 -18.67 22.21
CA TRP A 86 -13.89 -18.92 21.65
C TRP A 86 -13.00 -17.71 21.91
N VAL A 87 -12.00 -17.92 22.76
CA VAL A 87 -11.06 -16.88 23.16
C VAL A 87 -9.95 -16.77 22.10
N PRO A 88 -9.77 -15.60 21.47
CA PRO A 88 -8.76 -15.42 20.44
C PRO A 88 -7.35 -15.46 21.04
N GLY A 89 -6.48 -16.30 20.47
CA GLY A 89 -5.06 -16.30 20.78
C GLY A 89 -4.27 -15.25 19.99
N THR A 90 -2.95 -15.38 20.01
CA THR A 90 -2.04 -14.55 19.22
C THR A 90 -2.41 -14.58 17.73
N ARG A 91 -2.54 -13.40 17.12
CA ARG A 91 -2.81 -13.26 15.68
C ARG A 91 -1.51 -13.27 14.88
N TYR A 92 -1.53 -13.94 13.74
CA TYR A 92 -0.41 -14.03 12.81
C TYR A 92 -0.85 -13.62 11.41
N VAL A 93 0.01 -12.87 10.71
CA VAL A 93 -0.18 -12.57 9.29
C VAL A 93 -0.01 -13.85 8.45
N LEU A 94 0.96 -14.70 8.79
CA LEU A 94 1.27 -15.93 8.07
C LEU A 94 0.51 -17.13 8.62
N ARG A 95 -0.27 -17.81 7.76
CA ARG A 95 -1.04 -19.02 8.10
C ARG A 95 -0.19 -20.12 8.71
N GLU A 96 0.98 -20.41 8.12
CA GLU A 96 1.85 -21.50 8.56
C GLU A 96 2.33 -21.33 10.01
N ARG A 97 2.58 -20.08 10.42
CA ARG A 97 2.96 -19.76 11.79
C ARG A 97 1.81 -20.04 12.75
N ALA A 98 0.58 -19.70 12.37
CA ALA A 98 -0.61 -20.03 13.16
C ALA A 98 -0.86 -21.54 13.24
N VAL A 99 -0.65 -22.29 12.15
CA VAL A 99 -0.74 -23.76 12.13
C VAL A 99 0.31 -24.39 13.06
N ASN A 100 1.55 -23.92 13.02
CA ASN A 100 2.61 -24.42 13.90
C ASN A 100 2.30 -24.10 15.36
N HIS A 101 1.76 -22.91 15.65
CA HIS A 101 1.31 -22.58 17.00
C HIS A 101 0.17 -23.49 17.46
N LEU A 102 -0.84 -23.75 16.62
CA LEU A 102 -1.93 -24.66 16.94
C LEU A 102 -1.41 -26.08 17.24
N LYS A 103 -0.51 -26.61 16.41
CA LYS A 103 0.09 -27.94 16.63
C LYS A 103 0.83 -27.99 17.97
N HIS A 104 1.67 -27.00 18.24
CA HIS A 104 2.42 -26.92 19.49
C HIS A 104 1.47 -26.81 20.70
N ALA A 105 0.54 -25.87 20.68
CA ALA A 105 -0.43 -25.66 21.75
C ALA A 105 -1.33 -26.87 22.00
N THR A 106 -1.64 -27.65 20.97
CA THR A 106 -2.38 -28.92 21.12
C THR A 106 -1.51 -30.01 21.75
N SER A 107 -0.22 -30.07 21.41
CA SER A 107 0.70 -31.07 22.00
C SER A 107 1.05 -30.83 23.47
N ILE A 108 1.01 -29.58 23.94
CA ILE A 108 1.30 -29.20 25.33
C ILE A 108 0.07 -28.72 26.09
N GLY A 109 -1.11 -28.86 25.49
CA GLY A 109 -2.33 -28.23 25.97
C GLY A 109 -2.73 -28.75 27.35
N PRO A 110 -3.02 -27.88 28.32
CA PRO A 110 -3.54 -28.32 29.61
C PRO A 110 -4.90 -29.01 29.42
N THR A 111 -5.18 -29.96 30.31
CA THR A 111 -6.53 -30.49 30.50
C THR A 111 -7.29 -29.61 31.47
N TRP A 112 -8.62 -29.58 31.33
CA TRP A 112 -9.51 -29.04 32.34
C TRP A 112 -9.44 -29.86 33.63
N LYS A 113 -10.04 -29.36 34.72
CA LYS A 113 -10.04 -30.05 36.03
C LYS A 113 -10.70 -31.43 35.98
N ASP A 114 -11.61 -31.64 35.04
CA ASP A 114 -12.30 -32.91 34.77
C ASP A 114 -11.52 -33.87 33.86
N GLY A 115 -10.30 -33.48 33.42
CA GLY A 115 -9.46 -34.26 32.51
C GLY A 115 -9.79 -34.07 31.03
N THR A 116 -10.82 -33.28 30.69
CA THR A 116 -11.19 -33.01 29.30
C THR A 116 -10.08 -32.18 28.63
N PRO A 117 -9.58 -32.58 27.44
CA PRO A 117 -8.58 -31.79 26.74
C PRO A 117 -9.17 -30.45 26.28
N THR A 118 -8.36 -29.39 26.38
CA THR A 118 -8.75 -28.07 25.88
C THR A 118 -8.97 -28.09 24.37
N GLN A 119 -10.15 -27.65 23.91
CA GLN A 119 -10.49 -27.58 22.50
C GLN A 119 -9.86 -26.35 21.86
N ARG A 120 -9.24 -26.52 20.68
CA ARG A 120 -8.63 -25.44 19.92
C ARG A 120 -9.04 -25.50 18.46
N ARG A 121 -9.18 -24.33 17.82
CA ARG A 121 -9.47 -24.23 16.38
C ARG A 121 -8.61 -23.17 15.71
N LEU A 122 -8.39 -23.30 14.40
CA LEU A 122 -7.74 -22.28 13.59
C LEU A 122 -8.81 -21.39 12.93
N VAL A 123 -8.71 -20.08 13.09
CA VAL A 123 -9.64 -19.11 12.48
C VAL A 123 -8.87 -18.10 11.63
N ARG A 124 -9.50 -17.65 10.54
CA ARG A 124 -9.04 -16.55 9.68
C ARG A 124 -9.95 -15.34 9.90
N ALA A 125 -9.37 -14.22 10.32
CA ALA A 125 -10.03 -12.92 10.30
C ALA A 125 -9.66 -12.16 9.03
N THR A 126 -10.64 -11.48 8.44
CA THR A 126 -10.45 -10.62 7.27
C THR A 126 -10.94 -9.22 7.61
N THR A 127 -10.04 -8.24 7.58
CA THR A 127 -10.38 -6.83 7.78
C THR A 127 -10.57 -6.18 6.43
N THR A 128 -11.71 -5.51 6.25
CA THR A 128 -12.01 -4.72 5.05
C THR A 128 -12.19 -3.26 5.47
N TYR A 129 -11.57 -2.33 4.77
CA TYR A 129 -11.69 -0.90 5.04
C TYR A 129 -12.82 -0.30 4.20
N THR A 130 -13.62 0.57 4.81
CA THR A 130 -14.60 1.40 4.09
C THR A 130 -14.15 2.84 4.20
N VAL A 131 -13.93 3.50 3.07
CA VAL A 131 -13.61 4.93 3.02
C VAL A 131 -14.92 5.70 3.03
N GLU A 132 -15.13 6.54 4.05
CA GLU A 132 -16.27 7.48 4.06
C GLU A 132 -15.97 8.65 3.11
N PRO A 133 -16.91 9.03 2.23
CA PRO A 133 -16.70 10.16 1.33
C PRO A 133 -16.67 11.48 2.13
N THR A 134 -15.69 12.32 1.84
CA THR A 134 -15.58 13.66 2.42
C THR A 134 -16.80 14.52 2.00
N PRO A 135 -17.48 15.21 2.94
CA PRO A 135 -18.65 16.04 2.65
C PRO A 135 -18.33 17.31 1.86
#